data_AF-A0AAU7JSF5-F1
#
_entry.id   AF-A0AAU7JSF5-F1
#
_cell.length_a   1.000
_cell.length_b   1.000
_cell.length_c   1.000
_cell.angle_alpha   90.00
_cell.angle_beta   90.00
_cell.angle_gamma   90.00
#
_symmetry.space_group_name_H-M   'P 1'
#
loop_
_entity.id
_entity.type
_entity.pdbx_description
1 polymer ?
#
loop_
_entity_poly.entity_id
_entity_poly.type
_entity_poly.pdbx_seq_one_letter_code
_entity_poly.pdbx_strand_id
1 'polypeptide(L)'
;MTNVPATNEARSLLLAQADRTLTGRIEDPAVLAAVVSIERLVVATGSTVPDLLRAAVEGRLEGSGPGSHVADLAAQAHRHVAAGLARRSSGQSIDAAVVNPEAGAYPVTTDATLVRAAVRAAQRSIDAMPYYGLRYGERGARFASSDSAWLISLAPLGTERAIQQVTWLSRVLAGRGMPSWLMELHLTELVAEVRAATHDDAVGSLPAAAEALTLARRQHVDDDLISLADTWAGHLAGDGLPVPRTGALVAAATADVLLGVTDDDHALMDWLTDPDRVGAKVSAAIHQVRDRVRLHAG
;
A
#
# COMPACT_ATOMS: atom_id res chain seq x y z
N MET A 1 -21.30 7.49 -26.80
CA MET A 1 -21.66 6.11 -27.16
C MET A 1 -20.62 5.19 -26.53
N THR A 2 -20.99 4.46 -25.48
CA THR A 2 -20.12 3.46 -24.84
C THR A 2 -19.86 2.31 -25.81
N ASN A 3 -18.60 1.91 -25.96
CA ASN A 3 -18.21 0.84 -26.88
C ASN A 3 -18.63 -0.53 -26.30
N VAL A 4 -19.89 -0.91 -26.54
CA VAL A 4 -20.54 -2.13 -25.99
C VAL A 4 -19.69 -3.41 -26.12
N PRO A 5 -18.98 -3.68 -27.25
CA PRO A 5 -18.06 -4.80 -27.37
C PRO A 5 -16.96 -4.82 -26.30
N ALA A 6 -16.30 -3.69 -26.05
CA ALA A 6 -15.22 -3.58 -25.07
C ALA A 6 -15.73 -3.75 -23.63
N THR A 7 -16.95 -3.28 -23.34
CA THR A 7 -17.59 -3.49 -22.05
C THR A 7 -17.91 -4.97 -21.80
N ASN A 8 -18.41 -5.69 -22.81
CA ASN A 8 -18.69 -7.12 -22.71
C ASN A 8 -17.40 -7.93 -22.54
N GLU A 9 -16.36 -7.63 -23.31
CA GLU A 9 -15.06 -8.31 -23.19
C GLU A 9 -14.42 -8.06 -21.81
N ALA A 10 -14.45 -6.81 -21.31
CA ALA A 10 -13.94 -6.49 -19.99
C ALA A 10 -14.67 -7.29 -18.88
N ARG A 11 -16.00 -7.42 -18.99
CA ARG A 11 -16.79 -8.25 -18.09
C ARG A 11 -16.37 -9.72 -18.18
N SER A 12 -16.25 -10.28 -19.38
CA SER A 12 -15.83 -11.67 -19.57
C SER A 12 -14.48 -11.95 -18.95
N LEU A 13 -13.50 -11.04 -19.10
CA LEU A 13 -12.18 -11.18 -18.49
C LEU A 13 -12.25 -11.17 -16.95
N LEU A 14 -13.02 -10.26 -16.35
CA LEU A 14 -13.21 -10.24 -14.90
C LEU A 14 -13.84 -11.54 -14.39
N LEU A 15 -14.91 -12.00 -15.03
CA LEU A 15 -15.59 -13.25 -14.66
C LEU A 15 -14.67 -14.47 -14.80
N ALA A 16 -13.79 -14.49 -15.80
CA ALA A 16 -12.81 -15.54 -16.00
C ALA A 16 -11.72 -15.56 -14.91
N GLN A 17 -11.48 -14.43 -14.22
CA GLN A 17 -10.50 -14.36 -13.12
C GLN A 17 -11.14 -14.59 -11.73
N ALA A 18 -12.47 -14.72 -11.65
CA ALA A 18 -13.18 -14.85 -10.37
C ALA A 18 -12.82 -16.13 -9.58
N ASP A 19 -12.40 -17.21 -10.26
CA ASP A 19 -11.94 -18.44 -9.59
C ASP A 19 -10.49 -18.39 -9.09
N ARG A 20 -9.76 -17.34 -9.49
CA ARG A 20 -8.36 -17.07 -9.10
C ARG A 20 -7.39 -18.20 -9.44
N THR A 21 -7.71 -19.04 -10.43
CA THR A 21 -6.90 -20.21 -10.82
C THR A 21 -5.68 -19.86 -11.68
N LEU A 22 -5.68 -18.71 -12.37
CA LEU A 22 -4.55 -18.26 -13.17
C LEU A 22 -3.32 -18.00 -12.29
N THR A 23 -2.20 -18.64 -12.59
CA THR A 23 -0.89 -18.47 -11.93
C THR A 23 0.19 -18.17 -12.97
N GLY A 24 1.39 -17.77 -12.53
CA GLY A 24 2.52 -17.56 -13.41
C GLY A 24 2.49 -16.20 -14.12
N ARG A 25 3.46 -16.02 -15.04
CA ARG A 25 3.67 -14.76 -15.77
C ARG A 25 2.49 -14.41 -16.67
N ILE A 26 1.98 -13.20 -16.51
CA ILE A 26 0.99 -12.58 -17.39
C ILE A 26 1.72 -11.66 -18.39
N GLU A 27 1.38 -11.79 -19.67
CA GLU A 27 1.90 -10.92 -20.75
C GLU A 27 0.82 -9.95 -21.27
N ASP A 28 -0.45 -10.25 -21.00
CA ASP A 28 -1.58 -9.47 -21.46
C ASP A 28 -2.00 -8.40 -20.42
N PRO A 29 -1.92 -7.09 -20.75
CA PRO A 29 -2.27 -6.02 -19.82
C PRO A 29 -3.73 -6.05 -19.37
N ALA A 30 -4.66 -6.52 -20.21
CA ALA A 30 -6.07 -6.64 -19.81
C ALA A 30 -6.29 -7.77 -18.80
N VAL A 31 -5.56 -8.88 -18.94
CA VAL A 31 -5.60 -10.00 -18.00
C VAL A 31 -5.00 -9.59 -16.66
N LEU A 32 -3.86 -8.88 -16.66
CA LEU A 32 -3.26 -8.37 -15.43
C LEU A 32 -4.21 -7.41 -14.70
N ALA A 33 -4.83 -6.46 -15.43
CA ALA A 33 -5.82 -5.55 -14.86
C ALA A 33 -7.00 -6.31 -14.24
N ALA A 34 -7.45 -7.40 -14.87
CA ALA A 34 -8.54 -8.24 -14.35
C ALA A 34 -8.11 -8.96 -13.05
N VAL A 35 -6.92 -9.55 -13.00
CA VAL A 35 -6.39 -10.21 -11.80
C VAL A 35 -6.29 -9.24 -10.62
N VAL A 36 -5.71 -8.06 -10.83
CA VAL A 36 -5.61 -7.01 -9.79
C VAL A 36 -7.01 -6.61 -9.30
N SER A 37 -7.94 -6.43 -10.22
CA SER A 37 -9.29 -5.95 -9.88
C SER A 37 -10.10 -6.98 -9.11
N ILE A 38 -10.00 -8.27 -9.47
CA ILE A 38 -10.62 -9.34 -8.70
C ILE A 38 -10.01 -9.43 -7.31
N GLU A 39 -8.69 -9.30 -7.16
CA GLU A 39 -8.09 -9.38 -5.82
C GLU A 39 -8.49 -8.19 -4.93
N ARG A 40 -8.73 -7.00 -5.50
CA ARG A 40 -9.33 -5.88 -4.76
C ARG A 40 -10.74 -6.20 -4.27
N LEU A 41 -11.54 -6.91 -5.07
CA LEU A 41 -12.86 -7.40 -4.64
C LEU A 41 -12.75 -8.48 -3.57
N VAL A 42 -11.76 -9.38 -3.64
CA VAL A 42 -11.48 -10.37 -2.59
C VAL A 42 -11.24 -9.68 -1.26
N VAL A 43 -10.38 -8.66 -1.27
CA VAL A 43 -10.08 -7.85 -0.10
C VAL A 43 -11.33 -7.16 0.45
N ALA A 44 -12.07 -6.44 -0.41
CA ALA A 44 -13.23 -5.67 0.01
C ALA A 44 -14.41 -6.53 0.50
N THR A 45 -14.54 -7.75 0.00
CA THR A 45 -15.60 -8.69 0.40
C THR A 45 -15.18 -9.65 1.51
N GLY A 46 -13.88 -9.74 1.80
CA GLY A 46 -13.31 -10.76 2.68
C GLY A 46 -13.52 -12.20 2.18
N SER A 47 -13.80 -12.40 0.89
CA SER A 47 -14.20 -13.70 0.33
C SER A 47 -13.40 -14.07 -0.90
N THR A 48 -13.08 -15.36 -1.01
CA THR A 48 -12.46 -15.96 -2.20
C THR A 48 -13.43 -16.87 -2.96
N VAL A 49 -14.71 -16.91 -2.54
CA VAL A 49 -15.74 -17.76 -3.15
C VAL A 49 -16.05 -17.25 -4.56
N PRO A 50 -15.82 -18.05 -5.62
CA PRO A 50 -15.94 -17.57 -7.00
C PRO A 50 -17.31 -16.99 -7.34
N ASP A 51 -18.39 -17.60 -6.85
CA ASP A 51 -19.75 -17.15 -7.13
C ASP A 51 -20.07 -15.81 -6.47
N LEU A 52 -19.49 -15.54 -5.28
CA LEU A 52 -19.62 -14.24 -4.63
C LEU A 52 -18.87 -13.16 -5.43
N LEU A 53 -17.65 -13.46 -5.89
CA LEU A 53 -16.88 -12.53 -6.71
C LEU A 53 -17.55 -12.26 -8.06
N ARG A 54 -18.14 -13.28 -8.70
CA ARG A 54 -18.98 -13.09 -9.90
C ARG A 54 -20.18 -12.22 -9.60
N ALA A 55 -20.90 -12.49 -8.50
CA ALA A 55 -22.03 -11.66 -8.09
C ALA A 55 -21.61 -10.20 -7.85
N ALA A 56 -20.45 -9.95 -7.24
CA ALA A 56 -19.91 -8.61 -7.04
C ALA A 56 -19.61 -7.89 -8.36
N VAL A 57 -18.92 -8.56 -9.30
CA VAL A 57 -18.64 -8.02 -10.65
C VAL A 57 -19.93 -7.67 -11.39
N GLU A 58 -20.99 -8.45 -11.19
CA GLU A 58 -22.28 -8.25 -11.85
C GLU A 58 -23.23 -7.31 -11.12
N GLY A 59 -22.82 -6.76 -9.96
CA GLY A 59 -23.67 -5.91 -9.13
C GLY A 59 -24.87 -6.65 -8.52
N ARG A 60 -24.77 -7.97 -8.36
CA ARG A 60 -25.81 -8.86 -7.80
C ARG A 60 -25.59 -9.23 -6.34
N LEU A 61 -24.54 -8.71 -5.71
CA LEU A 61 -24.24 -9.02 -4.31
C LEU A 61 -25.18 -8.25 -3.37
N GLU A 62 -25.86 -8.97 -2.48
CA GLU A 62 -26.76 -8.36 -1.49
C GLU A 62 -26.01 -7.37 -0.59
N GLY A 63 -26.63 -6.23 -0.27
CA GLY A 63 -26.00 -5.17 0.52
C GLY A 63 -24.92 -4.36 -0.22
N SER A 64 -24.59 -4.71 -1.47
CA SER A 64 -23.59 -4.03 -2.30
C SER A 64 -24.25 -3.27 -3.46
N GLY A 65 -25.32 -2.53 -3.16
CA GLY A 65 -26.02 -1.68 -4.13
C GLY A 65 -25.16 -0.50 -4.63
N PRO A 66 -25.70 0.31 -5.56
CA PRO A 66 -25.04 1.53 -6.03
C PRO A 66 -24.63 2.44 -4.87
N GLY A 67 -23.37 2.92 -4.88
CA GLY A 67 -22.79 3.73 -3.80
C GLY A 67 -22.17 2.93 -2.65
N SER A 68 -22.16 1.60 -2.73
CA SER A 68 -21.33 0.75 -1.86
C SER A 68 -19.89 0.69 -2.37
N HIS A 69 -18.93 0.52 -1.45
CA HIS A 69 -17.51 0.37 -1.81
C HIS A 69 -17.26 -0.79 -2.80
N VAL A 70 -17.96 -1.91 -2.64
CA VAL A 70 -17.87 -3.07 -3.55
C VAL A 70 -18.39 -2.73 -4.95
N ALA A 71 -19.51 -2.00 -5.06
CA ALA A 71 -20.03 -1.55 -6.35
C ALA A 71 -19.08 -0.57 -7.05
N ASP A 72 -18.44 0.33 -6.29
CA ASP A 72 -17.47 1.28 -6.83
C ASP A 72 -16.21 0.57 -7.33
N LEU A 73 -15.72 -0.44 -6.59
CA LEU A 73 -14.62 -1.29 -7.01
C LEU A 73 -14.97 -2.13 -8.25
N ALA A 74 -16.18 -2.68 -8.35
CA ALA A 74 -16.62 -3.40 -9.54
C ALA A 74 -16.70 -2.48 -10.76
N ALA A 75 -17.25 -1.27 -10.62
CA ALA A 75 -17.28 -0.27 -11.68
C ALA A 75 -15.85 0.16 -12.10
N GLN A 76 -14.94 0.30 -11.13
CA GLN A 76 -13.54 0.58 -11.39
C GLN A 76 -12.84 -0.58 -12.12
N ALA A 77 -13.12 -1.83 -11.73
CA ALA A 77 -12.59 -3.02 -12.36
C ALA A 77 -12.88 -3.03 -13.87
N HIS A 78 -14.13 -2.74 -14.26
CA HIS A 78 -14.51 -2.63 -15.67
C HIS A 78 -13.71 -1.56 -16.41
N ARG A 79 -13.53 -0.37 -15.80
CA ARG A 79 -12.74 0.72 -16.41
C ARG A 79 -11.27 0.34 -16.57
N HIS A 80 -10.68 -0.31 -15.57
CA HIS A 80 -9.28 -0.74 -15.60
C HIS A 80 -9.03 -1.81 -16.66
N VAL A 81 -9.90 -2.82 -16.74
CA VAL A 81 -9.79 -3.86 -17.78
C VAL A 81 -10.00 -3.28 -19.17
N ALA A 82 -10.95 -2.36 -19.35
CA ALA A 82 -11.12 -1.65 -20.62
C ALA A 82 -9.87 -0.85 -21.03
N ALA A 83 -9.19 -0.19 -20.07
CA ALA A 83 -7.91 0.45 -20.32
C ALA A 83 -6.82 -0.57 -20.71
N GLY A 84 -6.78 -1.73 -20.05
CA GLY A 84 -5.90 -2.84 -20.41
C GLY A 84 -6.16 -3.38 -21.81
N LEU A 85 -7.43 -3.48 -22.24
CA LEU A 85 -7.81 -3.87 -23.61
C LEU A 85 -7.31 -2.86 -24.65
N ALA A 86 -7.38 -1.56 -24.34
CA ALA A 86 -6.83 -0.52 -25.20
C ALA A 86 -5.29 -0.59 -25.30
N ARG A 87 -4.60 -0.97 -24.22
CA ARG A 87 -3.15 -1.22 -24.24
C ARG A 87 -2.79 -2.44 -25.07
N ARG A 88 -3.55 -3.53 -24.92
CA ARG A 88 -3.40 -4.75 -25.72
C ARG A 88 -3.51 -4.45 -27.21
N SER A 89 -4.54 -3.70 -27.63
CA SER A 89 -4.76 -3.36 -29.04
C SER A 89 -3.70 -2.42 -29.63
N SER A 90 -3.05 -1.62 -28.78
CA SER A 90 -1.95 -0.72 -29.18
C SER A 90 -0.56 -1.33 -29.01
N GLY A 91 -0.46 -2.59 -28.56
CA GLY A 91 0.83 -3.27 -28.36
C GLY A 91 1.69 -2.68 -27.23
N GLN A 92 1.08 -1.94 -26.31
CA GLN A 92 1.80 -1.37 -25.16
C GLN A 92 2.15 -2.46 -24.14
N SER A 93 3.38 -2.42 -23.63
CA SER A 93 3.86 -3.34 -22.60
C SER A 93 3.16 -3.13 -21.25
N ILE A 94 3.20 -4.15 -20.41
CA ILE A 94 2.77 -4.05 -19.02
C ILE A 94 3.75 -3.18 -18.22
N ASP A 95 3.20 -2.27 -17.42
CA ASP A 95 3.87 -1.46 -16.42
C ASP A 95 2.91 -1.19 -15.23
N ALA A 96 3.37 -0.44 -14.24
CA ALA A 96 2.57 -0.06 -13.07
C ALA A 96 1.24 0.63 -13.41
N ALA A 97 1.13 1.31 -14.55
CA ALA A 97 -0.08 1.99 -14.95
C ALA A 97 -1.20 1.03 -15.40
N VAL A 98 -0.89 -0.27 -15.58
CA VAL A 98 -1.90 -1.34 -15.70
C VAL A 98 -2.54 -1.66 -14.34
N VAL A 99 -1.77 -1.59 -13.25
CA VAL A 99 -2.22 -1.87 -11.87
C VAL A 99 -2.94 -0.65 -11.26
N ASN A 100 -2.42 0.54 -11.57
CA ASN A 100 -2.93 1.84 -11.13
C ASN A 100 -2.76 2.87 -12.25
N PRO A 101 -3.83 3.26 -12.97
CA PRO A 101 -3.73 4.23 -14.06
C PRO A 101 -3.17 5.61 -13.69
N GLU A 102 -3.16 5.97 -12.40
CA GLU A 102 -2.55 7.21 -11.90
C GLU A 102 -1.04 7.08 -11.63
N ALA A 103 -0.48 5.87 -11.68
CA ALA A 103 0.94 5.62 -11.53
C ALA A 103 1.71 5.97 -12.82
N GLY A 104 3.02 6.18 -12.69
CA GLY A 104 3.92 6.32 -13.82
C GLY A 104 4.18 4.99 -14.54
N ALA A 105 4.95 5.05 -15.63
CA ALA A 105 5.42 3.87 -16.33
C ALA A 105 6.70 3.33 -15.67
N TYR A 106 6.56 2.32 -14.81
CA TYR A 106 7.67 1.58 -14.22
C TYR A 106 7.40 0.07 -14.17
N PRO A 107 8.45 -0.77 -14.16
CA PRO A 107 8.27 -2.22 -14.08
C PRO A 107 7.52 -2.65 -12.83
N VAL A 108 6.69 -3.68 -12.95
CA VAL A 108 6.04 -4.37 -11.84
C VAL A 108 6.14 -5.86 -12.06
N THR A 109 5.99 -6.67 -11.02
CA THR A 109 5.80 -8.11 -11.22
C THR A 109 4.54 -8.35 -12.07
N THR A 110 4.62 -9.31 -12.99
CA THR A 110 3.47 -9.75 -13.80
C THR A 110 3.04 -11.16 -13.47
N ASP A 111 3.63 -11.78 -12.43
CA ASP A 111 3.18 -13.08 -11.95
C ASP A 111 1.84 -12.95 -11.22
N ALA A 112 0.82 -13.68 -11.68
CA ALA A 112 -0.55 -13.58 -11.17
C ALA A 112 -0.64 -13.89 -9.66
N THR A 113 0.15 -14.84 -9.15
CA THR A 113 0.18 -15.20 -7.74
C THR A 113 0.79 -14.07 -6.92
N LEU A 114 1.91 -13.53 -7.38
CA LEU A 114 2.63 -12.47 -6.69
C LEU A 114 1.88 -11.14 -6.71
N VAL A 115 1.23 -10.79 -7.82
CA VAL A 115 0.40 -9.58 -7.92
C VAL A 115 -0.79 -9.63 -6.94
N ARG A 116 -1.40 -10.81 -6.76
CA ARG A 116 -2.45 -10.98 -5.74
C ARG A 116 -1.90 -10.79 -4.32
N ALA A 117 -0.72 -11.35 -4.04
CA ALA A 117 -0.03 -11.14 -2.77
C ALA A 117 0.27 -9.65 -2.52
N ALA A 118 0.73 -8.91 -3.53
CA ALA A 118 0.94 -7.46 -3.47
C ALA A 118 -0.33 -6.70 -3.10
N VAL A 119 -1.48 -7.01 -3.73
CA VAL A 119 -2.76 -6.36 -3.40
C VAL A 119 -3.18 -6.63 -1.96
N ARG A 120 -3.05 -7.87 -1.47
CA ARG A 120 -3.38 -8.20 -0.09
C ARG A 120 -2.44 -7.54 0.93
N ALA A 121 -1.14 -7.51 0.65
CA ALA A 121 -0.15 -6.85 1.50
C ALA A 121 -0.38 -5.34 1.60
N ALA A 122 -0.70 -4.70 0.47
CA ALA A 122 -1.11 -3.31 0.44
C ALA A 122 -2.32 -3.06 1.36
N GLN A 123 -3.35 -3.90 1.27
CA GLN A 123 -4.51 -3.76 2.16
C GLN A 123 -4.13 -3.97 3.63
N ARG A 124 -3.43 -5.07 3.98
CA ARG A 124 -3.07 -5.33 5.38
C ARG A 124 -2.29 -4.17 6.00
N SER A 125 -1.39 -3.56 5.24
CA SER A 125 -0.65 -2.38 5.68
C SER A 125 -1.57 -1.18 5.91
N ILE A 126 -2.57 -0.98 5.06
CA ILE A 126 -3.60 0.07 5.22
C ILE A 126 -4.46 -0.18 6.46
N ASP A 127 -4.93 -1.42 6.65
CA ASP A 127 -5.78 -1.81 7.78
C ASP A 127 -5.02 -1.68 9.12
N ALA A 128 -3.73 -2.03 9.12
CA ALA A 128 -2.87 -1.92 10.31
C ALA A 128 -2.56 -0.46 10.68
N MET A 129 -2.56 0.45 9.71
CA MET A 129 -2.18 1.86 9.90
C MET A 129 -3.27 2.80 9.35
N PRO A 130 -4.28 3.16 10.18
CA PRO A 130 -5.38 4.06 9.80
C PRO A 130 -4.92 5.40 9.21
N TYR A 131 -3.70 5.81 9.54
CA TYR A 131 -3.00 6.96 8.96
C TYR A 131 -3.04 7.00 7.44
N TYR A 132 -2.87 5.86 6.76
CA TYR A 132 -2.91 5.82 5.31
C TYR A 132 -4.25 6.29 4.75
N GLY A 133 -5.34 5.76 5.30
CA GLY A 133 -6.70 6.11 4.89
C GLY A 133 -7.03 7.57 5.17
N LEU A 134 -6.71 8.06 6.37
CA LEU A 134 -7.03 9.43 6.76
C LEU A 134 -6.23 10.48 6.00
N ARG A 135 -4.95 10.22 5.69
CA ARG A 135 -4.09 11.19 5.01
C ARG A 135 -4.18 11.13 3.49
N TYR A 136 -4.17 9.92 2.92
CA TYR A 136 -4.02 9.73 1.48
C TYR A 136 -5.30 9.25 0.80
N GLY A 137 -6.31 8.85 1.58
CA GLY A 137 -7.60 8.39 1.08
C GLY A 137 -7.50 7.21 0.12
N GLU A 138 -8.54 7.01 -0.68
CA GLU A 138 -8.59 5.95 -1.69
C GLU A 138 -7.47 6.05 -2.73
N ARG A 139 -6.98 7.27 -2.99
CA ARG A 139 -5.86 7.48 -3.90
C ARG A 139 -4.61 6.78 -3.37
N GLY A 140 -4.29 6.94 -2.09
CA GLY A 140 -3.17 6.25 -1.45
C GLY A 140 -3.27 4.73 -1.56
N ALA A 141 -4.46 4.17 -1.39
CA ALA A 141 -4.68 2.73 -1.51
C ALA A 141 -4.36 2.18 -2.91
N ARG A 142 -4.65 2.94 -3.97
CA ARG A 142 -4.30 2.55 -5.35
C ARG A 142 -2.80 2.53 -5.58
N PHE A 143 -2.08 3.52 -5.06
CA PHE A 143 -0.62 3.58 -5.14
C PHE A 143 0.03 2.43 -4.35
N ALA A 144 -0.50 2.09 -3.18
CA ALA A 144 0.02 0.97 -2.39
C ALA A 144 0.04 -0.35 -3.20
N SER A 145 -1.01 -0.66 -3.97
CA SER A 145 -1.01 -1.88 -4.81
C SER A 145 0.09 -1.89 -5.89
N SER A 146 0.28 -0.76 -6.59
CA SER A 146 1.31 -0.65 -7.64
C SER A 146 2.71 -0.64 -7.07
N ASP A 147 2.90 -0.01 -5.91
CA ASP A 147 4.18 0.04 -5.21
C ASP A 147 4.54 -1.33 -4.65
N SER A 148 3.59 -2.08 -4.08
CA SER A 148 3.80 -3.48 -3.69
C SER A 148 4.21 -4.35 -4.88
N ALA A 149 3.56 -4.19 -6.04
CA ALA A 149 3.91 -4.96 -7.24
C ALA A 149 5.31 -4.58 -7.79
N TRP A 150 5.72 -3.33 -7.65
CA TRP A 150 7.09 -2.90 -7.94
C TRP A 150 8.09 -3.43 -6.92
N LEU A 151 7.79 -3.39 -5.62
CA LEU A 151 8.64 -3.95 -4.57
C LEU A 151 8.91 -5.43 -4.83
N ILE A 152 7.90 -6.23 -5.17
CA ILE A 152 8.11 -7.63 -5.56
C ILE A 152 9.06 -7.78 -6.75
N SER A 153 9.03 -6.86 -7.73
CA SER A 153 9.96 -6.90 -8.86
C SER A 153 11.43 -6.72 -8.46
N LEU A 154 11.70 -6.24 -7.23
CA LEU A 154 13.04 -6.12 -6.66
C LEU A 154 13.53 -7.43 -6.03
N ALA A 155 12.64 -8.37 -5.70
CA ALA A 155 12.98 -9.65 -5.07
C ALA A 155 14.11 -10.44 -5.80
N PRO A 156 14.10 -10.58 -7.14
CA PRO A 156 15.16 -11.29 -7.86
C PRO A 156 16.46 -10.48 -8.02
N LEU A 157 16.48 -9.21 -7.62
CA LEU A 157 17.70 -8.42 -7.63
C LEU A 157 18.62 -8.87 -6.48
N GLY A 158 19.94 -8.68 -6.63
CA GLY A 158 20.86 -8.88 -5.52
C GLY A 158 20.55 -7.96 -4.34
N THR A 159 20.83 -8.43 -3.12
CA THR A 159 20.49 -7.79 -1.85
C THR A 159 20.84 -6.30 -1.81
N GLU A 160 22.06 -5.94 -2.20
CA GLU A 160 22.53 -4.54 -2.20
C GLU A 160 21.64 -3.62 -3.05
N ARG A 161 21.27 -4.08 -4.26
CA ARG A 161 20.45 -3.29 -5.17
C ARG A 161 19.01 -3.18 -4.66
N ALA A 162 18.46 -4.25 -4.10
CA ALA A 162 17.12 -4.21 -3.51
C ALA A 162 17.07 -3.23 -2.32
N ILE A 163 18.06 -3.27 -1.43
CA ILE A 163 18.21 -2.31 -0.32
C ILE A 163 18.27 -0.88 -0.87
N GLN A 164 19.14 -0.61 -1.85
CA GLN A 164 19.29 0.73 -2.41
C GLN A 164 17.98 1.29 -2.98
N GLN A 165 17.21 0.47 -3.71
CA GLN A 165 15.93 0.87 -4.30
C GLN A 165 14.87 1.13 -3.22
N VAL A 166 14.78 0.25 -2.22
CA VAL A 166 13.85 0.42 -1.09
C VAL A 166 14.20 1.67 -0.28
N THR A 167 15.48 1.88 0.06
CA THR A 167 15.93 3.09 0.77
C THR A 167 15.63 4.36 -0.02
N TRP A 168 15.83 4.33 -1.34
CA TRP A 168 15.46 5.46 -2.20
C TRP A 168 13.95 5.75 -2.14
N LEU A 169 13.10 4.73 -2.24
CA LEU A 169 11.64 4.93 -2.14
C LEU A 169 11.26 5.45 -0.75
N SER A 170 11.81 4.87 0.32
CA SER A 170 11.57 5.33 1.69
C SER A 170 11.92 6.81 1.87
N ARG A 171 13.03 7.30 1.28
CA ARG A 171 13.37 8.72 1.26
C ARG A 171 12.32 9.58 0.55
N VAL A 172 11.90 9.16 -0.65
CA VAL A 172 10.87 9.88 -1.42
C VAL A 172 9.56 9.98 -0.64
N LEU A 173 9.19 8.90 0.06
CA LEU A 173 7.95 8.82 0.84
C LEU A 173 8.04 9.57 2.18
N ALA A 174 9.19 9.53 2.86
CA ALA A 174 9.44 10.27 4.10
C ALA A 174 9.28 11.78 3.89
N GLY A 175 9.83 12.33 2.80
CA GLY A 175 9.63 13.73 2.41
C GLY A 175 8.18 14.10 2.09
N ARG A 176 7.29 13.10 1.92
CA ARG A 176 5.84 13.27 1.74
C ARG A 176 5.05 12.97 3.00
N GLY A 177 5.72 12.76 4.13
CA GLY A 177 5.15 12.44 5.42
C GLY A 177 4.80 10.97 5.62
N MET A 178 5.43 10.03 4.92
CA MET A 178 5.35 8.60 5.23
C MET A 178 6.70 8.14 5.81
N PRO A 179 6.85 8.06 7.14
CA PRO A 179 8.12 7.67 7.74
C PRO A 179 8.58 6.28 7.26
N SER A 180 9.90 6.04 7.18
CA SER A 180 10.46 4.77 6.67
C SER A 180 9.99 3.54 7.45
N TRP A 181 9.65 3.71 8.72
CA TRP A 181 8.99 2.67 9.54
C TRP A 181 7.71 2.11 8.90
N LEU A 182 6.93 2.94 8.19
CA LEU A 182 5.76 2.47 7.47
C LEU A 182 6.11 1.54 6.31
N MET A 183 7.26 1.77 5.65
CA MET A 183 7.82 0.87 4.64
C MET A 183 8.35 -0.42 5.27
N GLU A 184 8.96 -0.38 6.47
CA GLU A 184 9.35 -1.58 7.22
C GLU A 184 8.14 -2.50 7.48
N LEU A 185 7.05 -1.93 8.01
CA LEU A 185 5.81 -2.65 8.26
C LEU A 185 5.23 -3.22 6.96
N HIS A 186 5.21 -2.41 5.90
CA HIS A 186 4.68 -2.85 4.61
C HIS A 186 5.48 -4.01 4.01
N LEU A 187 6.82 -3.95 4.04
CA LEU A 187 7.67 -5.03 3.56
C LEU A 187 7.49 -6.32 4.37
N THR A 188 7.26 -6.20 5.67
CA THR A 188 6.97 -7.35 6.54
C THR A 188 5.69 -8.04 6.09
N GLU A 189 4.61 -7.29 5.89
CA GLU A 189 3.34 -7.83 5.35
C GLU A 189 3.48 -8.40 3.94
N LEU A 190 4.27 -7.73 3.08
CA LEU A 190 4.54 -8.19 1.71
C LEU A 190 5.26 -9.53 1.68
N VAL A 191 6.30 -9.67 2.51
CA VAL A 191 7.05 -10.94 2.65
C VAL A 191 6.13 -12.05 3.18
N ALA A 192 5.30 -11.75 4.18
CA ALA A 192 4.36 -12.72 4.73
C ALA A 192 3.33 -13.19 3.69
N GLU A 193 2.78 -12.26 2.90
CA GLU A 193 1.82 -12.56 1.83
C GLU A 193 2.42 -13.37 0.69
N VAL A 194 3.66 -13.05 0.27
CA VAL A 194 4.35 -13.83 -0.76
C VAL A 194 4.64 -15.25 -0.27
N ARG A 195 5.13 -15.42 0.96
CA ARG A 195 5.34 -16.75 1.59
C ARG A 195 4.07 -17.57 1.72
N ALA A 196 2.95 -16.93 2.01
CA ALA A 196 1.66 -17.61 2.11
C ALA A 196 1.12 -18.03 0.73
N ALA A 197 1.47 -17.29 -0.33
CA ALA A 197 0.95 -17.50 -1.68
C ALA A 197 1.80 -18.49 -2.51
N THR A 198 3.08 -18.62 -2.23
CA THR A 198 4.01 -19.42 -3.03
C THR A 198 5.23 -19.89 -2.22
N HIS A 199 6.27 -20.36 -2.89
CA HIS A 199 7.51 -20.84 -2.28
C HIS A 199 8.31 -19.70 -1.62
N ASP A 200 9.09 -20.05 -0.59
CA ASP A 200 9.84 -19.09 0.23
C ASP A 200 10.92 -18.33 -0.58
N ASP A 201 11.46 -18.94 -1.64
CA ASP A 201 12.46 -18.31 -2.52
C ASP A 201 11.92 -17.10 -3.29
N ALA A 202 10.60 -17.01 -3.49
CA ALA A 202 9.96 -15.90 -4.20
C ALA A 202 10.08 -14.56 -3.47
N VAL A 203 10.34 -14.54 -2.16
CA VAL A 203 10.58 -13.27 -1.42
C VAL A 203 11.94 -12.67 -1.74
N GLY A 204 12.89 -13.47 -2.22
CA GLY A 204 14.23 -13.04 -2.61
C GLY A 204 14.88 -12.09 -1.63
N SER A 205 15.30 -10.92 -2.13
CA SER A 205 16.02 -9.90 -1.34
C SER A 205 15.14 -9.01 -0.44
N LEU A 206 13.81 -9.15 -0.44
CA LEU A 206 12.91 -8.27 0.30
C LEU A 206 13.09 -8.32 1.82
N PRO A 207 13.27 -9.49 2.47
CA PRO A 207 13.52 -9.54 3.91
C PRO A 207 14.77 -8.76 4.33
N ALA A 208 15.84 -8.84 3.53
CA ALA A 208 17.07 -8.10 3.79
C ALA A 208 16.88 -6.59 3.63
N ALA A 209 16.03 -6.14 2.69
CA ALA A 209 15.67 -4.73 2.57
C ALA A 209 14.87 -4.22 3.77
N ALA A 210 13.92 -5.01 4.27
CA ALA A 210 13.16 -4.69 5.49
C ALA A 210 14.08 -4.61 6.72
N GLU A 211 14.99 -5.57 6.87
CA GLU A 211 15.97 -5.60 7.94
C GLU A 211 16.92 -4.40 7.88
N ALA A 212 17.39 -4.02 6.70
CA ALA A 212 18.25 -2.85 6.53
C ALA A 212 17.57 -1.55 7.00
N LEU A 213 16.30 -1.34 6.68
CA LEU A 213 15.53 -0.20 7.18
C LEU A 213 15.37 -0.26 8.71
N THR A 214 15.00 -1.43 9.23
CA THR A 214 14.82 -1.66 10.67
C THR A 214 16.10 -1.37 11.45
N LEU A 215 17.23 -1.90 10.99
CA LEU A 215 18.54 -1.68 11.61
C LEU A 215 18.94 -0.21 11.56
N ALA A 216 18.70 0.48 10.44
CA ALA A 216 18.96 1.91 10.33
C ALA A 216 18.13 2.69 11.35
N ARG A 217 16.80 2.52 11.37
CA ARG A 217 15.92 3.20 12.33
C ARG A 217 16.36 2.99 13.77
N ARG A 218 16.68 1.74 14.14
CA ARG A 218 17.10 1.37 15.49
C ARG A 218 18.44 1.97 15.93
N GLN A 219 19.22 2.58 15.03
CA GLN A 219 20.39 3.37 15.41
C GLN A 219 20.02 4.61 16.22
N HIS A 220 18.78 5.10 16.13
CA HIS A 220 18.34 6.28 16.85
C HIS A 220 17.02 6.08 17.59
N VAL A 221 16.11 5.26 17.06
CA VAL A 221 14.79 5.02 17.65
C VAL A 221 14.48 3.53 17.57
N ASP A 222 14.64 2.84 18.70
CA ASP A 222 14.28 1.44 18.84
C ASP A 222 12.75 1.22 18.99
N ASP A 223 12.35 -0.04 19.05
CA ASP A 223 10.92 -0.41 19.09
C ASP A 223 10.27 -0.05 20.44
N ASP A 224 11.07 0.00 21.51
CA ASP A 224 10.63 0.43 22.83
C ASP A 224 10.31 1.93 22.81
N LEU A 225 11.18 2.75 22.20
CA LEU A 225 10.94 4.19 22.05
C LEU A 225 9.76 4.49 21.10
N ILE A 226 9.56 3.72 20.03
CA ILE A 226 8.35 3.81 19.18
C ILE A 226 7.08 3.58 20.03
N SER A 227 7.07 2.52 20.85
CA SER A 227 5.92 2.15 21.67
C SER A 227 5.67 3.14 22.82
N LEU A 228 6.76 3.63 23.41
CA LEU A 228 6.72 4.61 24.50
C LEU A 228 6.24 5.98 24.00
N ALA A 229 6.66 6.40 22.80
CA ALA A 229 6.19 7.63 22.18
C ALA A 229 4.68 7.61 21.96
N ASP A 230 4.12 6.47 21.54
CA ASP A 230 2.68 6.31 21.39
C ASP A 230 1.94 6.37 22.72
N THR A 231 2.52 5.78 23.77
CA THR A 231 2.00 5.90 25.14
C THR A 231 2.01 7.35 25.63
N TRP A 232 3.09 8.11 25.37
CA TRP A 232 3.14 9.53 25.70
C TRP A 232 2.09 10.35 24.96
N ALA A 233 1.89 10.09 23.67
CA ALA A 233 0.85 10.74 22.87
C ALA A 233 -0.54 10.51 23.48
N GLY A 234 -0.86 9.25 23.82
CA GLY A 234 -2.11 8.90 24.49
C GLY A 234 -2.30 9.60 25.83
N HIS A 235 -1.26 9.67 26.67
CA HIS A 235 -1.35 10.36 27.96
C HIS A 235 -1.49 11.88 27.86
N LEU A 236 -0.82 12.52 26.90
CA LEU A 236 -0.80 13.98 26.78
C LEU A 236 -2.03 14.53 26.04
N ALA A 237 -2.49 13.84 25.00
CA ALA A 237 -3.57 14.30 24.13
C ALA A 237 -4.91 13.56 24.33
N GLY A 238 -4.90 12.36 24.92
CA GLY A 238 -6.09 11.53 25.10
C GLY A 238 -6.78 11.21 23.76
N ASP A 239 -8.11 11.21 23.77
CA ASP A 239 -8.94 10.93 22.58
C ASP A 239 -8.87 12.04 21.50
N GLY A 240 -8.14 13.13 21.76
CA GLY A 240 -7.97 14.23 20.81
C GLY A 240 -6.94 13.96 19.71
N LEU A 241 -6.27 12.81 19.71
CA LEU A 241 -5.26 12.46 18.70
C LEU A 241 -5.89 12.36 17.30
N PRO A 242 -5.20 12.86 16.25
CA PRO A 242 -5.73 12.87 14.88
C PRO A 242 -5.82 11.47 14.28
N VAL A 243 -5.01 10.52 14.77
CA VAL A 243 -4.96 9.15 14.29
C VAL A 243 -4.37 8.22 15.36
N PRO A 244 -4.78 6.94 15.43
CA PRO A 244 -4.05 5.93 16.20
C PRO A 244 -2.57 5.88 15.82
N ARG A 245 -1.70 5.47 16.76
CA ARG A 245 -0.25 5.38 16.53
C ARG A 245 0.43 6.73 16.26
N THR A 246 -0.18 7.86 16.63
CA THR A 246 0.39 9.21 16.41
C THR A 246 1.80 9.32 17.00
N GLY A 247 2.04 8.83 18.22
CA GLY A 247 3.37 8.96 18.82
C GLY A 247 4.40 8.07 18.13
N ALA A 248 4.00 6.88 17.68
CA ALA A 248 4.85 6.01 16.88
C ALA A 248 5.24 6.65 15.53
N LEU A 249 4.30 7.33 14.85
CA LEU A 249 4.57 8.06 13.61
C LEU A 249 5.58 9.20 13.84
N VAL A 250 5.40 9.98 14.91
CA VAL A 250 6.33 11.06 15.29
C VAL A 250 7.72 10.51 15.59
N ALA A 251 7.79 9.40 16.31
CA ALA A 251 9.06 8.76 16.65
C ALA A 251 9.79 8.22 15.40
N ALA A 252 9.06 7.57 14.50
CA ALA A 252 9.60 7.11 13.22
C ALA A 252 10.11 8.26 12.34
N ALA A 253 9.35 9.35 12.21
CA ALA A 253 9.79 10.51 11.43
C ALA A 253 11.02 11.18 12.04
N THR A 254 11.13 11.19 13.37
CA THR A 254 12.32 11.68 14.07
C THR A 254 13.53 10.83 13.72
N ALA A 255 13.39 9.50 13.66
CA ALA A 255 14.44 8.60 13.22
C ALA A 255 14.90 8.91 11.79
N ASP A 256 13.95 9.16 10.87
CA ASP A 256 14.26 9.50 9.48
C ASP A 256 15.08 10.79 9.35
N VAL A 257 14.77 11.81 10.16
CA VAL A 257 15.54 13.06 10.19
C VAL A 257 16.96 12.82 10.72
N LEU A 258 17.10 12.06 11.81
CA LEU A 258 18.41 11.78 12.41
C LEU A 258 19.30 10.94 11.48
N LEU A 259 18.70 10.02 10.72
CA LEU A 259 19.39 9.22 9.70
C LEU A 259 19.73 9.98 8.42
N GLY A 260 19.20 11.19 8.22
CA GLY A 260 19.30 11.91 6.95
C GLY A 260 18.53 11.24 5.81
N VAL A 261 17.46 10.48 6.13
CA VAL A 261 16.51 9.98 5.14
C VAL A 261 15.73 11.15 4.54
N THR A 262 15.35 12.12 5.36
CA THR A 262 14.72 13.40 4.98
C THR A 262 15.37 14.54 5.77
N ASP A 263 15.35 15.76 5.23
CA ASP A 263 15.97 16.92 5.88
C ASP A 263 15.17 17.36 7.13
N ASP A 264 13.85 17.14 7.12
CA ASP A 264 12.97 17.44 8.23
C ASP A 264 11.71 16.53 8.21
N ASP A 265 10.86 16.67 9.24
CA ASP A 265 9.60 15.94 9.42
C ASP A 265 8.35 16.83 9.23
N HIS A 266 8.46 18.03 8.62
CA HIS A 266 7.37 19.00 8.55
C HIS A 266 6.14 18.40 7.84
N ALA A 267 6.37 17.65 6.75
CA ALA A 267 5.28 17.03 6.00
C ALA A 267 4.41 16.13 6.87
N LEU A 268 4.99 15.40 7.85
CA LEU A 268 4.21 14.63 8.83
C LEU A 268 3.62 15.55 9.89
N MET A 269 4.46 16.38 10.50
CA MET A 269 4.09 17.19 11.66
C MET A 269 2.95 18.16 11.33
N ASP A 270 3.04 18.89 10.22
CA ASP A 270 2.00 19.82 9.75
C ASP A 270 0.67 19.10 9.55
N TRP A 271 0.70 17.85 9.08
CA TRP A 271 -0.52 17.06 8.94
C TRP A 271 -1.11 16.66 10.29
N LEU A 272 -0.27 16.23 11.24
CA LEU A 272 -0.69 15.81 12.58
C LEU A 272 -1.18 16.99 13.44
N THR A 273 -0.67 18.20 13.22
CA THR A 273 -0.95 19.38 14.04
C THR A 273 -1.84 20.42 13.38
N ASP A 274 -2.42 20.10 12.22
CA ASP A 274 -3.32 20.97 11.46
C ASP A 274 -4.51 21.45 12.32
N PRO A 275 -4.74 22.77 12.43
CA PRO A 275 -5.79 23.34 13.27
C PRO A 275 -7.21 22.93 12.84
N ASP A 276 -7.42 22.52 11.59
CA ASP A 276 -8.72 22.01 11.13
C ASP A 276 -9.00 20.59 11.64
N ARG A 277 -7.96 19.86 12.09
CA ARG A 277 -8.07 18.49 12.65
C ARG A 277 -7.96 18.45 14.16
N VAL A 278 -7.07 19.27 14.75
CA VAL A 278 -6.77 19.20 16.18
C VAL A 278 -6.76 20.56 16.84
N GLY A 279 -7.19 20.62 18.10
CA GLY A 279 -7.10 21.84 18.90
C GLY A 279 -5.67 22.16 19.33
N ALA A 280 -5.42 23.43 19.69
CA ALA A 280 -4.09 23.92 20.09
C ALA A 280 -3.42 23.11 21.22
N LYS A 281 -4.20 22.60 22.18
CA LYS A 281 -3.70 21.74 23.27
C LYS A 281 -3.12 20.42 22.74
N VAL A 282 -3.80 19.79 21.79
CA VAL A 282 -3.36 18.52 21.17
C VAL A 282 -2.14 18.77 20.30
N SER A 283 -2.15 19.83 19.50
CA SER A 283 -0.99 20.23 18.70
C SER A 283 0.26 20.43 19.59
N ALA A 284 0.14 21.16 20.70
CA ALA A 284 1.22 21.32 21.67
C ALA A 284 1.69 19.98 22.28
N ALA A 285 0.76 19.07 22.58
CA ALA A 285 1.09 17.73 23.08
C ALA A 285 1.89 16.91 22.05
N ILE A 286 1.51 16.94 20.76
CA ILE A 286 2.23 16.24 19.69
C ILE A 286 3.66 16.80 19.54
N HIS A 287 3.83 18.12 19.58
CA HIS A 287 5.15 18.74 19.61
C HIS A 287 5.97 18.31 20.84
N GLN A 288 5.35 18.24 22.01
CA GLN A 288 6.02 17.74 23.23
C GLN A 288 6.47 16.28 23.08
N VAL A 289 5.69 15.42 22.41
CA VAL A 289 6.12 14.04 22.11
C VAL A 289 7.35 14.04 21.22
N ARG A 290 7.38 14.84 20.14
CA ARG A 290 8.53 14.97 19.24
C ARG A 290 9.79 15.38 19.99
N ASP A 291 9.69 16.38 20.86
CA ASP A 291 10.83 16.85 21.66
C ASP A 291 11.31 15.76 22.63
N ARG A 292 10.40 15.02 23.26
CA ARG A 292 10.77 13.89 24.13
C ARG A 292 11.46 12.78 23.37
N VAL A 293 10.99 12.41 22.17
CA VAL A 293 11.66 11.39 21.35
C VAL A 293 13.09 11.84 21.05
N ARG A 294 13.28 13.09 20.60
CA ARG A 294 14.61 13.62 20.29
C ARG A 294 15.58 13.60 21.47
N LEU A 295 15.09 13.77 22.69
CA LEU A 295 15.91 13.68 23.90
C LEU A 295 16.33 12.25 24.26
N HIS A 296 15.55 11.25 23.84
CA HIS A 296 15.82 9.83 24.12
C HIS A 296 16.44 9.10 22.92
N ALA A 297 16.43 9.72 21.73
CA ALA A 297 17.07 9.18 20.56
C ALA A 297 18.59 9.23 20.73
N GLY A 298 19.27 8.11 20.44
CA GLY A 298 20.70 7.93 20.63
C GLY A 298 21.24 6.86 19.72
#